data_AF-A0A438FYQ6-F1
#
_entry.id   AF-A0A438FYQ6-F1
#
_cell.length_a   1.000
_cell.length_b   1.000
_cell.length_c   1.000
_cell.angle_alpha   90.00
_cell.angle_beta   90.00
_cell.angle_gamma   90.00
#
_symmetry.space_group_name_H-M   'P 1'
#
loop_
_entity.id
_entity.type
_entity.pdbx_description
1 polymer ?
#
loop_
_entity_poly.entity_id
_entity_poly.type
_entity_poly.pdbx_seq_one_letter_code
_entity_poly.pdbx_strand_id
1 'polypeptide(L)'
;MASEGGSAMPGRDPAWKYCSPIEGNRNATICNFCGLVMKSGGITRFKSHLMHKDPHNNTKKCPRVPPEVKEEIRLLVHDKQKAKAKKNADIEEIRSQLRGTMGTHHTHLVNEDDDDEDAEEEDVYMYPTDMHPDERDAYRSAVRASKASNWNVNNMRIL
;
A
#
# COMPACT_ATOMS: atom_id res chain seq x y z
N MET A 1 1.26 7.66 36.02
CA MET A 1 0.42 7.92 34.84
C MET A 1 0.95 7.01 33.75
N ALA A 2 0.16 6.02 33.33
CA ALA A 2 0.60 5.03 32.35
C ALA A 2 0.51 5.62 30.94
N SER A 3 1.65 5.67 30.26
CA SER A 3 1.74 6.06 28.85
C SER A 3 1.18 4.94 27.98
N GLU A 4 0.12 5.22 27.24
CA GLU A 4 -0.44 4.32 26.23
C GLU A 4 0.47 4.35 25.00
N GLY A 5 1.44 3.44 24.97
CA GLY A 5 2.22 3.13 23.77
C GLY A 5 1.32 2.41 22.76
N GLY A 6 0.80 3.15 21.77
CA GLY A 6 0.13 2.57 20.62
C GLY A 6 1.09 1.62 19.89
N SER A 7 0.80 0.32 19.95
CA SER A 7 1.53 -0.71 19.21
C SER A 7 1.32 -0.47 17.71
N ALA A 8 2.36 0.01 17.03
CA ALA A 8 2.41 0.01 15.58
C ALA A 8 2.52 -1.46 15.14
N MET A 9 1.43 -2.01 14.62
CA MET A 9 1.48 -3.29 13.91
C MET A 9 2.49 -3.17 12.75
N PRO A 10 3.49 -4.06 12.64
CA PRO A 10 4.44 -4.01 11.53
C PRO A 10 3.67 -4.14 10.21
N GLY A 11 3.91 -3.21 9.29
CA GLY A 11 3.27 -3.16 7.98
C GLY A 11 2.13 -2.14 7.83
N ARG A 12 1.54 -1.64 8.92
CA ARG A 12 0.49 -0.62 8.84
C ARG A 12 1.09 0.79 8.89
N ASP A 13 0.62 1.67 8.01
CA ASP A 13 1.08 3.05 7.96
C ASP A 13 0.89 3.78 9.31
N PRO A 14 1.92 4.46 9.86
CA PRO A 14 1.78 5.16 11.13
C PRO A 14 0.72 6.27 11.13
N ALA A 15 0.37 6.85 9.97
CA ALA A 15 -0.63 7.90 9.89
C ALA A 15 -2.05 7.40 10.26
N TRP A 16 -2.29 6.08 10.29
CA TRP A 16 -3.55 5.51 10.78
C TRP A 16 -3.87 5.88 12.22
N LYS A 17 -2.87 6.30 13.02
CA LYS A 17 -3.09 6.86 14.36
C LYS A 17 -4.01 8.08 14.36
N TYR A 18 -4.09 8.82 13.24
CA TYR A 18 -4.80 10.09 13.14
C TYR A 18 -6.11 10.04 12.36
N CYS A 19 -6.51 8.86 11.87
CA CYS A 19 -7.79 8.67 11.20
C CYS A 19 -8.42 7.32 11.53
N SER A 20 -9.74 7.26 11.44
CA SER A 20 -10.49 6.00 11.58
C SER A 20 -10.93 5.50 10.19
N PRO A 21 -10.84 4.19 9.91
CA PRO A 21 -11.44 3.62 8.70
C PRO A 21 -12.97 3.62 8.78
N ILE A 22 -13.64 3.57 7.63
CA ILE A 22 -15.10 3.40 7.55
C ILE A 22 -15.42 1.95 7.22
N GLU A 23 -16.33 1.35 7.99
CA GLU A 23 -16.80 -0.01 7.74
C GLU A 23 -17.42 -0.13 6.34
N GLY A 24 -17.09 -1.20 5.62
CA GLY A 24 -17.53 -1.43 4.25
C GLY A 24 -16.77 -0.64 3.18
N ASN A 25 -15.82 0.24 3.53
CA ASN A 25 -14.93 0.90 2.56
C ASN A 25 -13.52 1.12 3.12
N ARG A 26 -12.60 0.22 2.76
CA ARG A 26 -11.18 0.26 3.19
C ARG A 26 -10.43 1.53 2.74
N ASN A 27 -10.89 2.17 1.66
CA ASN A 27 -10.29 3.39 1.11
C ASN A 27 -10.89 4.67 1.72
N ALA A 28 -11.90 4.54 2.59
CA ALA A 28 -12.54 5.67 3.23
C ALA A 28 -12.00 5.89 4.65
N THR A 29 -11.72 7.16 4.97
CA THR A 29 -11.12 7.57 6.23
C THR A 29 -11.88 8.75 6.85
N ILE A 30 -11.94 8.78 8.17
CA ILE A 30 -12.46 9.90 8.97
C ILE A 30 -11.30 10.55 9.68
N CYS A 31 -11.09 11.85 9.46
CA CYS A 31 -10.04 12.61 10.15
C CYS A 31 -10.41 12.82 11.63
N ASN A 32 -9.53 12.39 12.55
CA ASN A 32 -9.78 12.53 13.99
C ASN A 32 -9.70 13.99 14.48
N PHE A 33 -9.09 14.90 13.71
CA PHE A 33 -8.96 16.33 14.09
C PHE A 33 -10.16 17.19 13.67
N CYS A 34 -10.64 17.02 12.43
CA CYS A 34 -11.70 17.87 11.88
C CYS A 34 -12.98 17.13 11.50
N GLY A 35 -13.03 15.81 11.68
CA GLY A 35 -14.19 14.98 11.33
C GLY A 35 -14.46 14.86 9.84
N LEU A 36 -13.55 15.35 8.97
CA LEU A 36 -13.71 15.23 7.52
C LEU A 36 -13.74 13.75 7.11
N VAL A 37 -14.83 13.37 6.45
CA VAL A 37 -14.97 12.06 5.81
C VAL A 37 -14.41 12.12 4.39
N MET A 38 -13.35 11.37 4.14
CA MET A 38 -12.83 11.11 2.80
C MET A 38 -13.33 9.75 2.34
N LYS A 39 -14.16 9.72 1.29
CA LYS A 39 -14.79 8.49 0.78
C LYS A 39 -13.86 7.61 -0.09
N SER A 40 -12.70 8.14 -0.48
CA SER A 40 -11.73 7.49 -1.36
C SER A 40 -10.34 8.12 -1.20
N GLY A 41 -9.32 7.42 -1.73
CA GLY A 41 -7.92 7.85 -1.70
C GLY A 41 -7.12 7.38 -0.48
N GLY A 42 -7.78 6.69 0.46
CA GLY A 42 -7.12 5.98 1.56
C GLY A 42 -6.23 6.87 2.43
N ILE A 43 -5.17 6.25 2.96
CA ILE A 43 -4.21 6.92 3.83
C ILE A 43 -3.41 7.99 3.09
N THR A 44 -3.13 7.81 1.81
CA THR A 44 -2.36 8.76 0.98
C THR A 44 -3.04 10.11 0.91
N ARG A 45 -4.34 10.13 0.56
CA ARG A 45 -5.12 11.37 0.54
C ARG A 45 -5.25 11.98 1.94
N PHE A 46 -5.38 11.15 2.96
CA PHE A 46 -5.41 11.60 4.35
C PHE A 46 -4.10 12.29 4.77
N LYS A 47 -2.92 11.76 4.39
CA LYS A 47 -1.63 12.43 4.63
C LYS A 47 -1.58 13.82 3.98
N SER A 48 -2.04 13.96 2.74
CA SER A 48 -2.14 15.28 2.06
C SER A 48 -3.04 16.27 2.79
N HIS A 49 -4.17 15.78 3.33
CA HIS A 49 -5.08 16.57 4.16
C HIS A 49 -4.40 17.13 5.42
N LEU A 50 -3.53 16.34 6.07
CA LEU A 50 -2.78 16.78 7.26
C LEU A 50 -1.63 17.73 6.91
N MET A 51 -0.83 17.39 5.89
CA MET A 51 0.36 18.16 5.51
C MET A 51 0.05 19.52 4.88
N HIS A 52 -1.20 19.73 4.46
CA HIS A 52 -1.65 20.85 3.63
C HIS A 52 -0.87 20.95 2.31
N LYS A 53 -0.34 19.81 1.86
CA LYS A 53 0.39 19.67 0.60
C LYS A 53 -0.39 18.67 -0.26
N ASP A 54 -1.02 19.20 -1.29
CA ASP A 54 -1.65 18.42 -2.36
C ASP A 54 -1.30 19.11 -3.69
N PRO A 55 -0.48 18.47 -4.55
CA PRO A 55 -0.12 19.01 -5.86
C PRO A 55 -1.33 19.34 -6.74
N HIS A 56 -2.43 18.60 -6.58
CA HIS A 56 -3.64 18.73 -7.39
C HIS A 56 -4.73 19.56 -6.71
N ASN A 57 -4.51 20.01 -5.47
CA ASN A 57 -5.48 20.76 -4.65
C ASN A 57 -6.88 20.10 -4.56
N ASN A 58 -6.93 18.77 -4.70
CA ASN A 58 -8.15 17.96 -4.66
C ASN A 58 -8.54 17.55 -3.24
N THR A 59 -7.68 17.88 -2.27
CA THR A 59 -7.80 17.51 -0.88
C THR A 59 -7.97 18.76 -0.02
N LYS A 60 -9.10 18.82 0.71
CA LYS A 60 -9.35 19.89 1.68
C LYS A 60 -8.25 19.86 2.75
N LYS A 61 -7.74 21.01 3.17
CA LYS A 61 -6.72 21.13 4.23
C LYS A 61 -7.36 20.99 5.62
N CYS A 62 -6.72 20.29 6.55
CA CYS A 62 -7.22 20.17 7.91
C CYS A 62 -7.06 21.48 8.70
N PRO A 63 -8.13 22.12 9.20
CA PRO A 63 -8.00 23.36 9.97
C PRO A 63 -7.49 23.15 11.40
N ARG A 64 -7.54 21.91 11.92
CA ARG A 64 -7.30 21.59 13.34
C ARG A 64 -6.07 20.71 13.59
N VAL A 65 -5.22 20.55 12.59
CA VAL A 65 -3.99 19.75 12.73
C VAL A 65 -2.99 20.47 13.63
N PRO A 66 -2.49 19.82 14.70
CA PRO A 66 -1.37 20.33 15.47
C PRO A 66 -0.09 20.41 14.62
N PRO A 67 0.76 21.44 14.81
CA PRO A 67 1.97 21.61 14.01
C PRO A 67 2.96 20.44 14.18
N GLU A 68 3.02 19.82 15.35
CA GLU A 68 3.88 18.66 15.62
C GLU A 68 3.46 17.46 14.76
N VAL A 69 2.16 17.17 14.73
CA VAL A 69 1.60 16.09 13.90
C VAL A 69 1.82 16.37 12.42
N LYS A 70 1.67 17.63 11.99
CA LYS A 70 1.92 18.02 10.61
C LYS A 70 3.35 17.70 10.17
N GLU A 71 4.32 17.95 11.06
CA GLU A 71 5.73 17.70 10.78
C GLU A 71 6.08 16.21 10.86
N GLU A 72 5.51 15.48 11.82
CA GLU A 72 5.63 14.02 11.90
C GLU A 72 5.21 13.35 10.58
N ILE A 73 4.04 13.70 10.04
CA ILE A 73 3.56 13.13 8.76
C ILE A 73 4.46 13.54 7.58
N ARG A 74 5.02 14.76 7.59
CA ARG A 74 5.96 15.17 6.54
C ARG A 74 7.23 14.34 6.54
N LEU A 75 7.79 14.06 7.72
CA LEU A 75 8.97 13.22 7.87
C LEU A 75 8.68 11.79 7.39
N LEU A 76 7.54 11.21 7.78
CA LEU A 76 7.14 9.88 7.32
C LEU A 76 7.06 9.79 5.79
N VAL A 77 6.43 10.77 5.14
CA VAL A 77 6.32 10.81 3.68
C VAL A 77 7.69 11.00 3.03
N HIS A 78 8.52 11.89 3.56
CA HIS A 78 9.85 12.16 3.04
C HIS A 78 10.77 10.93 3.15
N ASP A 79 10.77 10.24 4.29
CA ASP A 79 11.60 9.06 4.51
C ASP A 79 11.17 7.89 3.60
N LYS A 80 9.86 7.70 3.40
CA LYS A 80 9.34 6.73 2.40
C LYS A 80 9.81 7.07 0.99
N GLN A 81 9.75 8.36 0.60
CA GLN A 81 10.24 8.82 -0.70
C GLN A 81 11.74 8.62 -0.87
N LYS A 82 12.53 8.93 0.17
CA LYS A 82 13.99 8.71 0.17
C LYS A 82 14.34 7.24 0.05
N ALA A 83 13.62 6.36 0.76
CA ALA A 83 13.80 4.92 0.66
C ALA A 83 13.44 4.40 -0.75
N LYS A 84 12.33 4.87 -1.34
CA LYS A 84 11.94 4.54 -2.74
C LYS A 84 13.01 5.02 -3.73
N ALA A 85 13.50 6.25 -3.58
CA ALA A 85 14.54 6.80 -4.44
C ALA A 85 15.85 5.99 -4.37
N LYS A 86 16.26 5.58 -3.16
CA LYS A 86 17.44 4.72 -2.98
C LYS A 86 17.26 3.37 -3.68
N LYS A 87 16.14 2.67 -3.45
CA LYS A 87 15.85 1.39 -4.12
C LYS A 87 15.88 1.53 -5.64
N ASN A 88 15.31 2.61 -6.17
CA ASN A 88 15.30 2.87 -7.61
C ASN A 88 16.72 3.12 -8.16
N ALA A 89 17.57 3.82 -7.40
CA ALA A 89 18.97 4.02 -7.77
C ALA A 89 19.75 2.69 -7.79
N ASP A 90 19.57 1.85 -6.76
CA ASP A 90 20.21 0.53 -6.66
C ASP A 90 19.78 -0.38 -7.84
N ILE A 91 18.50 -0.36 -8.21
CA ILE A 91 17.96 -1.10 -9.37
C ILE A 91 18.56 -0.59 -10.69
N GLU A 92 18.65 0.72 -10.89
CA GLU A 92 19.23 1.28 -12.11
C GLU A 92 20.74 1.02 -12.20
N GLU A 93 21.44 0.98 -11.07
CA GLU A 93 22.85 0.58 -11.02
C GLU A 93 23.03 -0.86 -11.51
N ILE A 94 22.24 -1.81 -10.98
CA ILE A 94 22.24 -3.21 -11.42
C ILE A 94 21.91 -3.30 -12.92
N ARG A 95 20.87 -2.58 -13.37
CA ARG A 95 20.49 -2.53 -14.78
C ARG A 95 21.63 -2.01 -15.67
N SER A 96 22.37 -1.01 -15.19
CA SER A 96 23.52 -0.45 -15.90
C SER A 96 24.65 -1.44 -16.08
N GLN A 97 24.96 -2.23 -15.05
CA GLN A 97 25.98 -3.27 -15.10
C GLN A 97 25.59 -4.41 -16.07
N LEU A 98 24.29 -4.74 -16.16
CA LEU A 98 23.79 -5.84 -16.99
C LEU A 98 23.62 -5.49 -18.48
N ARG A 99 23.62 -4.19 -18.86
CA ARG A 99 23.40 -3.72 -20.25
C ARG A 99 24.33 -4.36 -21.31
N GLY A 100 25.46 -4.96 -20.91
CA GLY A 100 26.40 -5.61 -21.82
C GLY A 100 26.24 -7.12 -22.03
N THR A 101 25.29 -7.80 -21.35
CA THR A 101 25.34 -9.28 -21.23
C THR A 101 24.23 -10.08 -21.90
N MET A 102 23.01 -9.55 -22.13
CA MET A 102 21.93 -10.31 -22.79
C MET A 102 20.95 -9.43 -23.59
N GLY A 103 20.47 -9.98 -24.71
CA GLY A 103 19.57 -9.35 -25.69
C GLY A 103 18.15 -9.07 -25.20
N THR A 104 17.42 -8.36 -26.06
CA THR A 104 16.17 -7.61 -25.88
C THR A 104 14.91 -8.44 -25.57
N HIS A 105 14.95 -9.37 -24.63
CA HIS A 105 13.76 -10.17 -24.28
C HIS A 105 13.57 -10.34 -22.77
N HIS A 106 13.29 -9.25 -22.05
CA HIS A 106 12.33 -9.28 -20.93
C HIS A 106 11.95 -7.87 -20.46
N THR A 107 11.16 -7.14 -21.25
CA THR A 107 10.54 -5.88 -20.82
C THR A 107 9.17 -6.17 -20.22
N HIS A 108 9.13 -6.59 -18.95
CA HIS A 108 7.94 -6.38 -18.14
C HIS A 108 8.37 -5.91 -16.75
N LEU A 109 8.89 -4.68 -16.72
CA LEU A 109 9.10 -3.98 -15.47
C LEU A 109 7.75 -3.39 -15.08
N VAL A 110 7.05 -4.08 -14.18
CA VAL A 110 6.01 -3.45 -13.38
C VAL A 110 6.67 -2.26 -12.67
N ASN A 111 6.32 -1.05 -13.11
CA ASN A 111 6.48 0.10 -12.25
C ASN A 111 5.44 -0.10 -11.15
N GLU A 112 5.86 -0.65 -10.01
CA GLU A 112 5.04 -0.67 -8.80
C GLU A 112 4.93 0.78 -8.28
N ASP A 113 4.10 1.56 -8.96
CA ASP A 113 3.38 2.68 -8.37
C ASP A 113 2.15 2.17 -7.59
N ASP A 114 2.13 0.89 -7.24
CA ASP A 114 1.20 0.31 -6.28
C ASP A 114 1.59 0.79 -4.86
N ASP A 115 1.04 1.95 -4.50
CA ASP A 115 0.78 2.36 -3.11
C ASP A 115 -0.29 1.45 -2.44
N ASP A 116 -0.37 0.17 -2.81
CA ASP A 116 -1.20 -0.81 -2.12
C ASP A 116 -0.45 -1.35 -0.91
N GLU A 117 -0.45 -0.58 0.19
CA GLU A 117 -0.05 -1.04 1.53
C GLU A 117 -1.01 -2.11 2.12
N ASP A 118 -1.81 -2.78 1.28
CA ASP A 118 -2.78 -3.82 1.66
C ASP A 118 -3.04 -4.81 0.50
N ALA A 119 -2.17 -4.85 -0.52
CA ALA A 119 -2.20 -5.96 -1.47
C ALA A 119 -1.56 -7.16 -0.79
N GLU A 120 -2.41 -8.08 -0.34
CA GLU A 120 -2.06 -9.46 -0.03
C GLU A 120 -0.97 -9.92 -1.00
N GLU A 121 0.16 -10.39 -0.46
CA GLU A 121 1.26 -11.09 -1.14
C GLU A 121 0.81 -11.60 -2.52
N GLU A 122 1.25 -10.93 -3.60
CA GLU A 122 1.06 -11.50 -4.93
C GLU A 122 1.99 -12.72 -4.98
N ASP A 123 1.48 -13.89 -4.56
CA ASP A 123 2.26 -15.12 -4.61
C ASP A 123 2.66 -15.36 -6.07
N VAL A 124 3.92 -15.04 -6.37
CA VAL A 124 4.59 -15.38 -7.62
C VAL A 124 4.57 -16.90 -7.72
N TYR A 125 3.51 -17.42 -8.35
CA TYR A 125 3.35 -18.84 -8.48
C TYR A 125 4.39 -19.33 -9.48
N MET A 126 5.48 -19.91 -8.96
CA MET A 126 6.50 -20.57 -9.77
C MET A 126 5.84 -21.73 -10.50
N TYR A 127 5.47 -21.47 -11.75
CA TYR A 127 4.79 -22.43 -12.61
C TYR A 127 5.80 -23.45 -13.11
N PRO A 128 5.51 -24.77 -13.06
CA PRO A 128 6.34 -25.77 -13.73
C PRO A 128 6.54 -25.39 -15.20
N THR A 129 7.78 -25.51 -15.69
CA THR A 129 8.19 -24.95 -17.00
C THR A 129 7.45 -25.57 -18.19
N ASP A 130 6.88 -26.76 -18.00
CA ASP A 130 6.24 -27.55 -19.06
C ASP A 130 4.71 -27.43 -19.10
N MET A 131 4.11 -26.59 -18.25
CA MET A 131 2.64 -26.46 -18.21
C MET A 131 2.13 -25.51 -19.31
N HIS A 132 1.12 -25.99 -20.06
CA HIS A 132 0.57 -25.33 -21.24
C HIS A 132 -0.16 -24.02 -20.87
N PRO A 133 -0.15 -22.98 -21.74
CA PRO A 133 -0.79 -21.68 -21.45
C PRO A 133 -2.26 -21.79 -20.99
N ASP A 134 -3.04 -22.68 -21.59
CA ASP A 134 -4.47 -22.87 -21.25
C ASP A 134 -4.68 -23.52 -19.87
N GLU A 135 -3.72 -24.32 -19.40
CA GLU A 135 -3.74 -24.94 -18.07
C GLU A 135 -3.43 -23.92 -16.98
N ARG A 136 -2.73 -22.83 -17.34
CA ARG A 136 -2.31 -21.75 -16.42
C ARG A 136 -3.48 -20.93 -15.92
N ASP A 137 -4.45 -20.68 -16.79
CA ASP A 137 -5.66 -19.94 -16.42
C ASP A 137 -6.61 -20.79 -15.58
N ALA A 138 -6.70 -22.10 -15.85
CA ALA A 138 -7.44 -23.04 -15.01
C ALA A 138 -6.82 -23.12 -13.60
N TYR A 139 -5.49 -23.22 -13.52
CA TYR A 139 -4.75 -23.26 -12.26
C TYR A 139 -4.92 -21.94 -11.46
N ARG A 140 -4.72 -20.77 -12.10
CA ARG A 140 -4.94 -19.47 -11.45
C ARG A 140 -6.39 -19.30 -10.99
N SER A 141 -7.35 -19.82 -11.74
CA SER A 141 -8.78 -19.75 -11.36
C SER A 141 -9.08 -20.65 -10.17
N ALA A 142 -8.49 -21.86 -10.12
CA ALA A 142 -8.64 -22.79 -9.01
C ALA A 142 -8.00 -22.26 -7.71
N VAL A 143 -6.79 -21.69 -7.78
CA VAL A 143 -6.13 -21.08 -6.61
C VAL A 143 -6.93 -19.90 -6.08
N ARG A 144 -7.41 -19.01 -6.96
CA ARG A 144 -8.28 -17.88 -6.57
C ARG A 144 -9.58 -18.36 -5.94
N ALA A 145 -10.22 -19.37 -6.52
CA ALA A 145 -11.44 -19.97 -5.96
C ALA A 145 -11.22 -20.61 -4.58
N SER A 146 -10.09 -21.31 -4.39
CA SER A 146 -9.74 -21.92 -3.10
C SER A 146 -9.51 -20.87 -2.01
N LYS A 147 -8.83 -19.77 -2.34
CA LYS A 147 -8.62 -18.65 -1.41
C LYS A 147 -9.92 -17.92 -1.05
N ALA A 148 -10.80 -17.69 -2.02
CA ALA A 148 -12.14 -17.12 -1.78
C ALA A 148 -13.02 -18.02 -0.90
N SER A 149 -12.84 -19.33 -0.98
CA SER A 149 -13.55 -20.31 -0.15
C SER A 149 -13.03 -20.34 1.30
N ASN A 150 -11.73 -20.14 1.51
CA ASN A 150 -11.12 -20.10 2.84
C ASN A 150 -11.60 -18.92 3.71
N TRP A 151 -12.03 -17.82 3.07
CA TRP A 151 -12.66 -16.68 3.76
C TRP A 151 -14.04 -17.04 4.33
N ASN A 152 -14.84 -17.82 3.59
CA ASN A 152 -16.17 -18.26 4.02
C ASN A 152 -16.12 -19.34 5.11
N VAL A 153 -15.08 -20.17 5.14
CA VAL A 153 -14.95 -21.24 6.14
C VAL A 153 -14.45 -20.71 7.49
N ASN A 154 -13.62 -19.66 7.52
CA ASN A 154 -13.18 -19.03 8.77
C ASN A 154 -14.25 -18.16 9.43
N ASN A 155 -15.21 -17.62 8.67
CA ASN A 155 -16.29 -16.80 9.22
C ASN A 155 -17.53 -17.61 9.67
N MET A 156 -17.66 -18.88 9.25
CA MET A 156 -18.75 -19.77 9.67
C MET A 156 -18.41 -20.60 10.93
N ARG A 157 -17.20 -20.47 11.48
CA ARG A 157 -16.78 -21.18 12.72
C ARG A 157 -16.81 -20.32 13.99
N ILE A 158 -17.29 -19.08 13.91
CA ILE A 158 -17.41 -18.14 15.06
C ILE A 158 -18.88 -17.69 15.26
N LEU A 159 -19.85 -18.43 14.73
CA LEU A 159 -21.26 -18.36 15.15
C LEU A 159 -21.67 -19.71 15.74
#